data_AF-A0A4T1ZR91-F1
#
_entry.id   AF-A0A4T1ZR91-F1
#
_cell.length_a   1.000
_cell.length_b   1.000
_cell.length_c   1.000
_cell.angle_alpha   90.00
_cell.angle_beta   90.00
_cell.angle_gamma   90.00
#
_symmetry.space_group_name_H-M   'P 1'
#
loop_
_entity.id
_entity.type
_entity.pdbx_description
1 polymer ?
#
loop_
_entity_poly.entity_id
_entity_poly.type
_entity_poly.pdbx_seq_one_letter_code
_entity_poly.pdbx_strand_id
1 'polypeptide(L)'
;MLSTPLQAGNLQAELVDEQGQPLANAVLTLRSATGSVAEPGTAIMDQRSQQFAPTVLAVRSGTSVAFPNSDNIRHHVYSFSLAKRFELRLYQGTPSAPVVFDSPGVVVLGCNIHDWMVGYIYVTDDPWFAVSDEHGRVTLDQLPAGSYTASLWHPQAPGMLPQAAGELQLTEAAKQQRFTVAMQAPAAQAAPSAPASAFGDAFKKARDAAQ
;
A
#
# COMPACT_ATOMS: atom_id res chain seq x y z
N MET A 1 44.48 10.46 -8.42
CA MET A 1 43.50 9.37 -8.62
C MET A 1 42.25 10.01 -9.17
N LEU A 2 41.89 9.73 -10.42
CA LEU A 2 40.65 10.23 -11.02
C LEU A 2 39.51 9.35 -10.53
N SER A 3 38.65 9.88 -9.67
CA SER A 3 37.40 9.22 -9.28
C SER A 3 36.45 9.25 -10.46
N THR A 4 36.23 8.12 -11.12
CA THR A 4 35.16 7.96 -12.10
C THR A 4 33.83 8.18 -11.37
N PRO A 5 32.97 9.12 -11.82
CA PRO A 5 31.64 9.24 -11.23
C PRO A 5 30.90 7.93 -11.47
N LEU A 6 30.38 7.33 -10.39
CA LEU A 6 29.51 6.16 -10.47
C LEU A 6 28.26 6.60 -11.25
N GLN A 7 28.11 6.19 -12.51
CA GLN A 7 26.87 6.50 -13.22
C GLN A 7 25.78 5.60 -12.66
N ALA A 8 24.61 6.20 -12.47
CA ALA A 8 23.47 5.54 -11.88
C ALA A 8 22.47 5.23 -13.00
N GLY A 9 22.07 3.97 -13.12
CA GLY A 9 21.11 3.51 -14.10
C GLY A 9 19.67 3.83 -13.68
N ASN A 10 18.74 3.67 -14.62
CA ASN A 10 17.31 3.81 -14.40
C ASN A 10 16.59 2.48 -14.68
N LEU A 11 15.62 2.15 -13.83
CA LEU A 11 14.72 1.01 -14.03
C LEU A 11 13.33 1.53 -14.38
N GLN A 12 12.83 1.14 -15.55
CA GLN A 12 11.44 1.25 -15.92
C GLN A 12 10.81 -0.13 -15.75
N ALA A 13 9.90 -0.25 -14.78
CA ALA A 13 9.22 -1.50 -14.47
C ALA A 13 7.74 -1.43 -14.87
N GLU A 14 7.21 -2.54 -15.37
CA GLU A 14 5.78 -2.75 -15.61
C GLU A 14 5.31 -3.90 -14.72
N LEU A 15 4.33 -3.63 -13.85
CA LEU A 15 3.76 -4.56 -12.90
C LEU A 15 2.40 -5.00 -13.43
N VAL A 16 2.26 -6.29 -13.68
CA VAL A 16 1.05 -6.91 -14.22
C VAL A 16 0.58 -8.07 -13.35
N ASP A 17 -0.69 -8.45 -13.47
CA ASP A 17 -1.18 -9.71 -12.91
C ASP A 17 -0.77 -10.93 -13.77
N GLU A 18 -1.22 -12.11 -13.35
CA GLU A 18 -0.96 -13.39 -14.02
C GLU A 18 -1.60 -13.46 -15.43
N GLN A 19 -2.58 -12.61 -15.73
CA GLN A 19 -3.23 -12.47 -17.02
C GLN A 19 -2.59 -11.37 -17.89
N GLY A 20 -1.54 -10.72 -17.39
CA GLY A 20 -0.82 -9.65 -18.06
C GLY A 20 -1.54 -8.30 -18.02
N GLN A 21 -2.58 -8.13 -17.19
CA GLN A 21 -3.25 -6.84 -17.01
C GLN A 21 -2.39 -5.92 -16.13
N PRO A 22 -2.23 -4.64 -16.47
CA PRO A 22 -1.50 -3.70 -15.63
C PRO A 22 -2.14 -3.51 -14.26
N LEU A 23 -1.29 -3.43 -13.23
CA LEU A 23 -1.73 -3.27 -11.84
C LEU A 23 -1.36 -1.89 -11.30
N ALA A 24 -2.36 -1.05 -11.08
CA ALA A 24 -2.20 0.15 -10.27
C ALA A 24 -1.95 -0.20 -8.79
N ASN A 25 -1.30 0.69 -8.04
CA ASN A 25 -1.12 0.54 -6.60
C ASN A 25 -0.29 -0.69 -6.16
N ALA A 26 0.49 -1.28 -7.06
CA ALA A 26 1.44 -2.32 -6.74
C ALA A 26 2.77 -1.69 -6.34
N VAL A 27 3.38 -2.21 -5.28
CA VAL A 27 4.65 -1.74 -4.74
C VAL A 27 5.78 -2.62 -5.27
N LEU A 28 6.81 -1.99 -5.83
CA LEU A 28 8.11 -2.61 -6.09
C LEU A 28 9.10 -2.12 -5.03
N THR A 29 9.83 -3.03 -4.39
CA THR A 29 11.01 -2.70 -3.58
C THR A 29 12.26 -3.37 -4.16
N LEU A 30 13.40 -2.71 -4.03
CA LEU A 30 14.71 -3.23 -4.40
C LEU A 30 15.67 -3.12 -3.23
N ARG A 31 16.36 -4.23 -2.94
CA ARG A 31 17.43 -4.31 -1.95
C ARG A 31 18.76 -4.61 -2.62
N SER A 32 19.83 -3.93 -2.22
CA SER A 32 21.20 -4.25 -2.63
C SER A 32 22.15 -4.12 -1.45
N ALA A 33 23.26 -4.87 -1.46
CA ALA A 33 24.28 -4.84 -0.42
C ALA A 33 25.00 -3.48 -0.33
N THR A 34 24.98 -2.68 -1.40
CA THR A 34 25.63 -1.38 -1.49
C THR A 34 24.66 -0.20 -1.30
N GLY A 35 23.37 -0.47 -1.08
CA GLY A 35 22.36 0.56 -0.95
C GLY A 35 22.36 1.21 0.42
N SER A 36 22.60 2.53 0.46
CA SER A 36 22.38 3.33 1.66
C SER A 36 20.89 3.63 1.80
N VAL A 37 20.32 3.28 2.94
CA VAL A 37 18.97 3.71 3.33
C VAL A 37 19.02 5.22 3.59
N ALA A 38 18.28 6.01 2.82
CA ALA A 38 18.19 7.45 3.08
C ALA A 38 17.39 7.73 4.36
N GLU A 39 17.55 8.92 4.93
CA GLU A 39 16.79 9.30 6.13
C GLU A 39 15.27 9.26 5.86
N PRO A 40 14.47 8.87 6.87
CA PRO A 40 13.02 8.87 6.74
C PRO A 40 12.47 10.29 6.54
N GLY A 41 11.45 10.40 5.68
CA GLY A 41 10.88 11.69 5.28
C GLY A 41 9.55 12.01 5.93
N THR A 42 8.78 12.86 5.23
CA THR A 42 7.36 13.07 5.50
C THR A 42 6.53 12.63 4.30
N ALA A 43 5.30 12.23 4.54
CA ALA A 43 4.36 11.86 3.49
C ALA A 43 2.92 12.26 3.86
N ILE A 44 2.01 12.21 2.90
CA ILE A 44 0.60 12.57 3.06
C ILE A 44 -0.27 11.40 2.65
N MET A 45 -1.27 11.10 3.47
CA MET A 45 -2.37 10.18 3.20
C MET A 45 -3.69 10.94 3.45
N ASP A 46 -4.20 11.59 2.41
CA ASP A 46 -5.40 12.44 2.48
C ASP A 46 -6.69 11.59 2.53
N GLN A 47 -7.78 12.20 2.97
CA GLN A 47 -9.14 11.71 2.74
C GLN A 47 -9.83 12.66 1.78
N ARG A 48 -10.14 12.18 0.58
CA ARG A 48 -10.77 12.95 -0.49
C ARG A 48 -11.73 12.08 -1.26
N SER A 49 -12.90 12.62 -1.58
CA SER A 49 -13.98 11.91 -2.26
C SER A 49 -14.37 10.63 -1.54
N GLN A 50 -14.38 10.65 -0.19
CA GLN A 50 -14.69 9.50 0.67
C GLN A 50 -13.79 8.29 0.37
N GLN A 51 -12.51 8.56 0.13
CA GLN A 51 -11.45 7.56 -0.10
C GLN A 51 -10.14 8.05 0.53
N PHE A 52 -9.24 7.10 0.83
CA PHE A 52 -7.84 7.44 1.12
C PHE A 52 -7.10 7.76 -0.18
N ALA A 53 -6.31 8.84 -0.17
CA ALA A 53 -5.58 9.32 -1.33
C ALA A 53 -4.10 9.59 -0.97
N PRO A 54 -3.15 8.82 -1.52
CA PRO A 54 -3.36 7.71 -2.46
C PRO A 54 -4.00 6.47 -1.80
N THR A 55 -4.51 5.53 -2.58
CA THR A 55 -5.02 4.25 -2.04
C THR A 55 -3.90 3.41 -1.42
N VAL A 56 -2.73 3.40 -2.05
CA VAL A 56 -1.50 2.79 -1.53
C VAL A 56 -0.42 3.86 -1.42
N LEU A 57 0.15 4.00 -0.22
CA LEU A 57 1.31 4.84 0.06
C LEU A 57 2.47 3.94 0.48
N ALA A 58 3.57 3.94 -0.26
CA ALA A 58 4.80 3.30 0.19
C ALA A 58 5.69 4.31 0.92
N VAL A 59 6.20 3.96 2.10
CA VAL A 59 7.09 4.81 2.90
C VAL A 59 8.22 4.00 3.50
N ARG A 60 9.27 4.70 3.90
CA ARG A 60 10.34 4.11 4.71
C ARG A 60 9.94 4.06 6.18
N SER A 61 10.45 3.08 6.93
CA SER A 61 10.36 3.10 8.39
C SER A 61 10.89 4.43 8.97
N GLY A 62 10.22 4.98 9.98
CA GLY A 62 10.49 6.30 10.57
C GLY A 62 9.81 7.47 9.85
N THR A 63 9.12 7.24 8.72
CA THR A 63 8.44 8.31 7.98
C THR A 63 7.27 8.86 8.79
N SER A 64 7.15 10.19 8.87
CA SER A 64 5.99 10.87 9.47
C SER A 64 4.90 11.11 8.43
N VAL A 65 3.73 10.50 8.60
CA VAL A 65 2.60 10.62 7.66
C VAL A 65 1.53 11.55 8.24
N ALA A 66 1.20 12.61 7.50
CA ALA A 66 0.07 13.48 7.81
C ALA A 66 -1.22 12.94 7.16
N PHE A 67 -2.35 13.12 7.85
CA PHE A 67 -3.66 12.69 7.38
C PHE A 67 -4.61 13.89 7.23
N PRO A 68 -4.45 14.73 6.20
CA PRO A 68 -5.46 15.74 5.91
C PRO A 68 -6.81 15.08 5.60
N ASN A 69 -7.86 15.86 5.79
CA ASN A 69 -9.21 15.57 5.36
C ASN A 69 -9.68 16.72 4.46
N SER A 70 -9.64 16.48 3.16
CA SER A 70 -10.10 17.40 2.11
C SER A 70 -11.59 17.27 1.79
N ASP A 71 -12.32 16.36 2.44
CA ASP A 71 -13.77 16.28 2.33
C ASP A 71 -14.46 17.31 3.24
N ASN A 72 -15.72 17.62 2.92
CA ASN A 72 -16.56 18.52 3.72
C ASN A 72 -17.26 17.82 4.90
N ILE A 73 -16.96 16.55 5.12
CA ILE A 73 -17.46 15.73 6.24
C ILE A 73 -16.31 15.33 7.14
N ARG A 74 -16.62 14.97 8.39
CA ARG A 74 -15.62 14.43 9.30
C ARG A 74 -15.33 12.98 8.98
N HIS A 75 -14.07 12.60 9.10
CA HIS A 75 -13.63 11.22 8.95
C HIS A 75 -12.87 10.75 10.16
N HIS A 76 -12.73 9.43 10.22
CA HIS A 76 -11.95 8.71 11.21
C HIS A 76 -10.90 7.92 10.45
N VAL A 77 -9.65 7.91 10.91
CA VAL A 77 -8.60 7.00 10.42
C VAL A 77 -8.18 6.07 11.54
N TYR A 78 -8.22 4.76 11.32
CA TYR A 78 -7.69 3.79 12.28
C TYR A 78 -6.93 2.67 11.59
N SER A 79 -6.07 1.99 12.35
CA SER A 79 -5.48 0.72 11.96
C SER A 79 -5.32 -0.23 13.15
N PHE A 80 -5.49 -1.52 12.87
CA PHE A 80 -5.20 -2.61 13.81
C PHE A 80 -3.99 -3.46 13.39
N SER A 81 -3.31 -3.09 12.30
CA SER A 81 -2.12 -3.82 11.82
C SER A 81 -1.02 -3.85 12.87
N LEU A 82 -0.29 -4.97 12.96
CA LEU A 82 0.82 -5.13 13.90
C LEU A 82 1.92 -4.09 13.68
N ALA A 83 2.21 -3.72 12.43
CA ALA A 83 3.21 -2.71 12.09
C ALA A 83 2.88 -1.31 12.63
N LYS A 84 1.58 -0.97 12.76
CA LYS A 84 1.14 0.27 13.40
C LYS A 84 -0.32 0.22 13.81
N ARG A 85 -0.60 0.18 15.12
CA ARG A 85 -1.95 0.35 15.68
C ARG A 85 -2.14 1.80 16.10
N PHE A 86 -3.18 2.47 15.60
CA PHE A 86 -3.47 3.86 15.95
C PHE A 86 -4.92 4.24 15.60
N GLU A 87 -5.34 5.40 16.09
CA GLU A 87 -6.68 5.95 15.89
C GLU A 87 -6.61 7.49 15.83
N LEU A 88 -7.22 8.10 14.82
CA LEU A 88 -7.42 9.55 14.67
C LEU A 88 -8.92 9.83 14.61
N ARG A 89 -9.50 10.19 15.76
CA ARG A 89 -10.95 10.28 15.93
C ARG A 89 -11.56 11.51 15.25
N LEU A 90 -12.55 11.25 14.39
CA LEU A 90 -13.58 12.17 13.90
C LEU A 90 -13.13 13.64 13.77
N TYR A 91 -12.38 13.94 12.71
CA TYR A 91 -11.83 15.27 12.44
C TYR A 91 -12.17 15.79 11.05
N GLN A 92 -12.05 17.12 10.90
CA GLN A 92 -12.12 17.86 9.64
C GLN A 92 -10.82 18.67 9.48
N GLY A 93 -10.38 18.91 8.25
CA GLY A 93 -9.08 19.54 8.00
C GLY A 93 -7.94 18.60 8.36
N THR A 94 -6.83 19.13 8.88
CA THR A 94 -5.63 18.33 9.16
C THR A 94 -5.39 18.23 10.67
N PRO A 95 -5.24 17.01 11.23
CA PRO A 95 -4.77 16.84 12.60
C PRO A 95 -3.41 17.49 12.79
N SER A 96 -3.16 18.02 13.99
CA SER A 96 -1.94 18.79 14.26
C SER A 96 -0.66 17.97 14.30
N ALA A 97 -0.75 16.66 14.56
CA ALA A 97 0.40 15.77 14.67
C ALA A 97 0.35 14.67 13.60
N PRO A 98 1.41 14.49 12.80
CA PRO A 98 1.54 13.33 11.93
C PRO A 98 1.74 12.05 12.75
N VAL A 99 1.47 10.90 12.14
CA VAL A 99 1.74 9.58 12.72
C VAL A 99 3.05 9.06 12.14
N VAL A 100 3.99 8.67 13.00
CA VAL A 100 5.29 8.11 12.56
C VAL A 100 5.16 6.61 12.31
N PHE A 101 5.70 6.08 11.21
CA PHE A 101 5.60 4.66 10.84
C PHE A 101 6.94 3.96 11.01
N ASP A 102 7.23 3.43 12.20
CA ASP A 102 8.58 2.99 12.60
C ASP A 102 8.89 1.51 12.39
N SER A 103 7.94 0.72 11.88
CA SER A 103 8.11 -0.73 11.75
C SER A 103 7.70 -1.20 10.35
N PRO A 104 8.57 -1.95 9.65
CA PRO A 104 8.23 -2.53 8.35
C PRO A 104 6.97 -3.40 8.40
N GLY A 105 6.22 -3.38 7.31
CA GLY A 105 5.00 -4.15 7.15
C GLY A 105 3.86 -3.35 6.55
N VAL A 106 2.73 -4.02 6.36
CA VAL A 106 1.53 -3.44 5.77
C VAL A 106 0.62 -2.91 6.86
N VAL A 107 0.29 -1.62 6.80
CA VAL A 107 -0.69 -0.97 7.67
C VAL A 107 -1.96 -0.75 6.87
N VAL A 108 -3.02 -1.49 7.21
CA VAL A 108 -4.34 -1.33 6.60
C VAL A 108 -5.09 -0.24 7.35
N LEU A 109 -5.58 0.75 6.62
CA LEU A 109 -6.34 1.87 7.12
C LEU A 109 -7.83 1.64 6.89
N GLY A 110 -8.65 2.02 7.85
CA GLY A 110 -10.10 2.06 7.72
C GLY A 110 -10.69 3.39 8.21
N CYS A 111 -11.93 3.65 7.81
CA CYS A 111 -12.79 4.68 8.39
C CYS A 111 -14.01 4.05 9.05
N ASN A 112 -14.33 4.46 10.28
CA ASN A 112 -15.43 3.87 11.05
C ASN A 112 -16.82 4.38 10.64
N ILE A 113 -16.89 5.32 9.69
CA ILE A 113 -18.13 5.94 9.22
C ILE A 113 -18.48 5.45 7.81
N HIS A 114 -17.45 5.13 7.03
CA HIS A 114 -17.56 4.73 5.63
C HIS A 114 -16.86 3.39 5.47
N ASP A 115 -17.60 2.29 5.59
CA ASP A 115 -17.03 0.93 5.62
C ASP A 115 -16.27 0.55 4.34
N TRP A 116 -16.46 1.30 3.25
CA TRP A 116 -15.73 1.13 1.99
C TRP A 116 -14.38 1.87 1.94
N MET A 117 -14.14 2.81 2.86
CA MET A 117 -12.88 3.56 2.90
C MET A 117 -11.78 2.65 3.44
N VAL A 118 -10.99 2.10 2.52
CA VAL A 118 -9.80 1.31 2.82
C VAL A 118 -8.61 1.91 2.11
N GLY A 119 -7.49 2.03 2.83
CA GLY A 119 -6.21 2.48 2.30
C GLY A 119 -5.08 1.66 2.89
N TYR A 120 -3.89 1.78 2.32
CA TYR A 120 -2.75 0.97 2.74
C TYR A 120 -1.50 1.82 2.81
N ILE A 121 -0.75 1.65 3.90
CA ILE A 121 0.61 2.16 4.01
C ILE A 121 1.55 0.96 4.01
N TYR A 122 2.40 0.87 2.98
CA TYR A 122 3.44 -0.14 2.87
C TYR A 122 4.74 0.44 3.45
N VAL A 123 5.15 -0.04 4.63
CA VAL A 123 6.35 0.41 5.30
C VAL A 123 7.51 -0.55 4.98
N THR A 124 8.63 -0.03 4.48
CA THR A 124 9.81 -0.83 4.12
C THR A 124 11.12 -0.21 4.59
N ASP A 125 12.12 -1.05 4.83
CA ASP A 125 13.51 -0.62 5.06
C ASP A 125 14.35 -0.66 3.78
N ASP A 126 13.78 -1.17 2.68
CA ASP A 126 14.51 -1.28 1.41
C ASP A 126 14.87 0.12 0.87
N PRO A 127 16.10 0.33 0.36
CA PRO A 127 16.55 1.67 -0.02
C PRO A 127 15.80 2.27 -1.22
N TRP A 128 15.28 1.43 -2.12
CA TRP A 128 14.52 1.88 -3.29
C TRP A 128 13.17 1.20 -3.33
N PHE A 129 12.12 2.00 -3.52
CA PHE A 129 10.77 1.51 -3.67
C PHE A 129 9.92 2.52 -4.42
N ALA A 130 8.85 2.04 -5.05
CA ALA A 130 7.88 2.87 -5.74
C ALA A 130 6.53 2.15 -5.84
N VAL A 131 5.48 2.93 -6.06
CA VAL A 131 4.10 2.46 -6.30
C VAL A 131 3.78 2.64 -7.77
N SER A 132 3.16 1.65 -8.41
CA SER A 132 2.78 1.70 -9.81
C SER A 132 1.62 2.65 -10.08
N ASP A 133 1.67 3.31 -11.25
CA ASP A 133 0.60 4.15 -11.77
C ASP A 133 -0.61 3.32 -12.29
N GLU A 134 -1.65 4.00 -12.78
CA GLU A 134 -2.85 3.37 -13.35
C GLU A 134 -2.57 2.42 -14.54
N HIS A 135 -1.38 2.52 -15.13
CA HIS A 135 -0.91 1.69 -16.23
C HIS A 135 0.12 0.65 -15.77
N GLY A 136 0.24 0.40 -14.47
CA GLY A 136 1.17 -0.57 -13.90
C GLY A 136 2.63 -0.16 -13.96
N ARG A 137 2.96 1.10 -14.24
CA ARG A 137 4.35 1.52 -14.46
C ARG A 137 4.99 2.08 -13.20
N VAL A 138 6.26 1.74 -13.01
CA VAL A 138 7.15 2.25 -11.98
C VAL A 138 8.42 2.75 -12.64
N THR A 139 8.92 3.90 -12.20
CA THR A 139 10.27 4.38 -12.55
C THR A 139 11.08 4.55 -11.29
N LEU A 140 12.26 3.92 -11.25
CA LEU A 140 13.26 4.10 -10.20
C LEU A 140 14.55 4.61 -10.85
N ASP A 141 14.90 5.84 -10.55
CA ASP A 141 16.09 6.50 -11.08
C ASP A 141 17.26 6.41 -10.10
N GLN A 142 18.44 6.74 -10.61
CA GLN A 142 19.66 6.86 -9.82
C GLN A 142 20.01 5.57 -9.03
N LEU A 143 19.80 4.41 -9.66
CA LEU A 143 20.18 3.12 -9.12
C LEU A 143 21.65 2.82 -9.44
N PRO A 144 22.54 2.62 -8.45
CA PRO A 144 23.90 2.16 -8.70
C PRO A 144 23.94 0.89 -9.55
N ALA A 145 24.92 0.76 -10.43
CA ALA A 145 25.16 -0.52 -11.11
C ALA A 145 25.44 -1.62 -10.06
N GLY A 146 24.79 -2.78 -10.19
CA GLY A 146 24.89 -3.84 -9.19
C GLY A 146 23.76 -4.86 -9.26
N SER A 147 23.83 -5.80 -8.32
CA SER A 147 22.81 -6.83 -8.14
C SER A 147 21.79 -6.39 -7.09
N TYR A 148 20.52 -6.65 -7.37
CA TYR A 148 19.39 -6.29 -6.54
C TYR A 148 18.48 -7.48 -6.33
N THR A 149 17.91 -7.60 -5.14
CA THR A 149 16.76 -8.47 -4.88
C THR A 149 15.49 -7.64 -4.97
N ALA A 150 14.55 -8.05 -5.82
CA ALA A 150 13.27 -7.40 -5.98
C ALA A 150 12.19 -8.08 -5.13
N SER A 151 11.29 -7.28 -4.56
CA SER A 151 10.05 -7.77 -3.95
C SER A 151 8.87 -6.96 -4.47
N LEU A 152 7.72 -7.61 -4.56
CA LEU A 152 6.47 -7.02 -5.02
C LEU A 152 5.41 -7.12 -3.93
N TRP A 153 4.48 -6.18 -3.92
CA TRP A 153 3.30 -6.26 -3.05
C TRP A 153 2.12 -5.56 -3.71
N HIS A 154 0.91 -6.03 -3.41
CA HIS A 154 -0.33 -5.38 -3.83
C HIS A 154 -1.41 -5.69 -2.77
N PRO A 155 -2.44 -4.83 -2.57
CA PRO A 155 -3.52 -5.10 -1.63
C PRO A 155 -4.21 -6.46 -1.80
N GLN A 156 -4.22 -6.99 -3.03
CA GLN A 156 -4.79 -8.29 -3.37
C GLN A 156 -3.73 -9.39 -3.50
N ALA A 157 -2.49 -9.20 -3.04
CA ALA A 157 -1.51 -10.26 -3.00
C ALA A 157 -1.95 -11.39 -2.03
N PRO A 158 -1.53 -12.65 -2.26
CA PRO A 158 -1.85 -13.76 -1.38
C PRO A 158 -1.52 -13.47 0.09
N GLY A 159 -2.51 -13.57 0.97
CA GLY A 159 -2.37 -13.26 2.40
C GLY A 159 -1.98 -11.81 2.72
N MET A 160 -2.05 -10.90 1.75
CA MET A 160 -1.57 -9.52 1.83
C MET A 160 -0.07 -9.40 2.17
N LEU A 161 0.73 -10.41 1.81
CA LEU A 161 2.15 -10.46 2.09
C LEU A 161 3.00 -10.04 0.88
N PRO A 162 4.19 -9.44 1.10
CA PRO A 162 5.15 -9.23 0.03
C PRO A 162 5.60 -10.56 -0.59
N GLN A 163 5.84 -10.55 -1.90
CA GLN A 163 6.31 -11.70 -2.66
C GLN A 163 7.69 -11.42 -3.26
N ALA A 164 8.56 -12.43 -3.26
CA ALA A 164 9.86 -12.33 -3.91
C ALA A 164 9.69 -12.26 -5.44
N ALA A 165 10.46 -11.39 -6.09
CA ALA A 165 10.41 -11.17 -7.53
C ALA A 165 11.75 -11.41 -8.24
N GLY A 166 12.64 -12.16 -7.58
CA GLY A 166 13.93 -12.58 -8.11
C GLY A 166 15.03 -11.52 -8.02
N GLU A 167 16.12 -11.79 -8.73
CA GLU A 167 17.28 -10.91 -8.78
C GLU A 167 17.30 -10.07 -10.06
N LEU A 168 17.77 -8.83 -9.95
CA LEU A 168 18.00 -7.93 -11.06
C LEU A 168 19.47 -7.52 -11.09
N GLN A 169 20.11 -7.75 -12.23
CA GLN A 169 21.36 -7.07 -12.54
C GLN A 169 21.04 -5.74 -13.23
N LEU A 170 21.49 -4.64 -12.62
CA LEU A 170 21.47 -3.30 -13.22
C LEU A 170 22.86 -2.88 -13.64
N THR A 171 22.92 -2.17 -14.76
CA THR A 171 24.12 -1.51 -15.27
C THR A 171 23.85 0.01 -15.29
N GLU A 172 24.80 0.79 -15.80
CA GLU A 172 24.61 2.24 -15.95
C GLU A 172 23.59 2.60 -17.06
N ALA A 173 23.20 1.62 -17.89
CA ALA A 173 22.17 1.79 -18.91
C ALA A 173 20.75 1.60 -18.35
N ALA A 174 19.78 2.26 -18.99
CA ALA A 174 18.36 2.07 -18.75
C ALA A 174 17.96 0.60 -18.90
N LYS A 175 17.24 0.06 -17.90
CA LYS A 175 16.65 -1.27 -17.96
C LYS A 175 15.14 -1.18 -17.99
N GLN A 176 14.53 -1.94 -18.90
CA GLN A 176 13.10 -2.23 -18.86
C GLN A 176 12.88 -3.63 -18.27
N GLN A 177 11.91 -3.76 -17.37
CA GLN A 177 11.59 -5.03 -16.73
C GLN A 177 10.09 -5.16 -16.55
N ARG A 178 9.53 -6.30 -16.94
CA ARG A 178 8.16 -6.66 -16.57
C ARG A 178 8.18 -7.59 -15.37
N PHE A 179 7.28 -7.36 -14.42
CA PHE A 179 7.07 -8.18 -13.24
C PHE A 179 5.63 -8.66 -13.20
N THR A 180 5.45 -9.94 -12.84
CA THR A 180 4.14 -10.50 -12.56
C THR A 180 3.92 -10.54 -11.05
N VAL A 181 2.83 -9.93 -10.59
CA VAL A 181 2.39 -9.95 -9.21
C VAL A 181 1.37 -11.08 -9.09
N ALA A 182 1.66 -12.10 -8.28
CA ALA A 182 0.67 -13.10 -7.94
C ALA A 182 -0.48 -12.43 -7.17
N MET A 183 -1.70 -12.71 -7.59
CA MET A 183 -2.92 -12.16 -7.00
C MET A 183 -3.66 -13.26 -6.26
N GLN A 184 -4.23 -12.94 -5.12
CA GLN A 184 -5.16 -13.82 -4.43
C GLN A 184 -6.31 -14.08 -5.39
N ALA A 185 -6.51 -15.36 -5.76
CA ALA A 185 -7.68 -15.75 -6.53
C ALA A 185 -8.93 -15.18 -5.83
N PRO A 186 -9.92 -14.65 -6.58
CA PRO A 186 -11.18 -14.25 -5.99
C PRO A 186 -11.64 -15.39 -5.11
N ALA A 187 -11.80 -15.13 -3.81
CA ALA A 187 -12.47 -16.10 -2.95
C ALA A 187 -13.78 -16.41 -3.66
N ALA A 188 -14.06 -17.68 -3.96
CA ALA A 188 -15.40 -18.09 -4.30
C ALA A 188 -16.25 -17.60 -3.13
N GLN A 189 -16.96 -16.49 -3.33
CA GLN A 189 -17.71 -15.84 -2.27
C GLN A 189 -18.80 -16.82 -1.89
N ALA A 190 -18.57 -17.62 -0.85
CA ALA A 190 -19.68 -17.98 0.00
C ALA A 190 -20.21 -16.64 0.48
N ALA A 191 -21.41 -16.28 0.01
CA ALA A 191 -22.07 -15.04 0.38
C ALA A 191 -21.94 -14.87 1.90
N PRO A 192 -21.56 -13.69 2.41
CA PRO A 192 -21.62 -13.45 3.84
C PRO A 192 -23.05 -13.74 4.27
N SER A 193 -23.26 -14.83 5.01
CA SER A 193 -24.52 -15.01 5.69
C SER A 193 -24.58 -13.86 6.69
N ALA A 194 -25.60 -13.01 6.53
CA ALA A 194 -25.88 -11.99 7.52
C ALA A 194 -25.89 -12.67 8.90
N PRO A 195 -25.22 -12.12 9.93
CA PRO A 195 -25.36 -12.67 11.26
C PRO A 195 -26.85 -12.71 11.59
N ALA A 196 -27.34 -13.85 12.10
CA ALA A 196 -28.73 -13.97 12.52
C ALA A 196 -29.01 -12.85 13.52
N SER A 197 -29.77 -11.84 13.10
CA SER A 197 -30.13 -10.74 13.98
C SER A 197 -31.34 -11.18 14.81
N ALA A 198 -31.21 -11.13 16.14
CA ALA A 198 -32.34 -11.32 17.04
C ALA A 198 -33.52 -10.38 16.72
N PHE A 199 -33.23 -9.25 16.07
CA PHE A 199 -34.22 -8.30 15.57
C PHE A 199 -35.02 -8.85 14.38
N GLY A 200 -34.37 -9.50 13.40
CA GLY A 200 -35.05 -10.11 12.25
C GLY A 200 -35.96 -11.26 12.64
N ASP A 201 -35.54 -12.06 13.63
CA ASP A 201 -36.35 -13.16 14.18
C ASP A 201 -37.54 -12.63 14.98
N ALA A 202 -37.36 -11.56 15.76
CA ALA A 202 -38.45 -10.89 16.47
C ALA A 202 -39.50 -10.31 15.49
N PHE A 203 -39.06 -9.74 14.37
CA PHE A 203 -39.96 -9.16 13.36
C PHE A 203 -40.76 -10.24 12.61
N LYS A 204 -40.13 -11.36 12.23
CA LYS A 204 -40.83 -12.52 11.64
C LYS A 204 -41.86 -13.10 12.62
N LYS A 205 -41.48 -13.30 13.89
CA LYS A 205 -42.37 -13.82 14.92
C LYS A 205 -43.59 -12.92 15.16
N ALA A 206 -43.41 -11.60 15.11
CA ALA A 206 -44.52 -10.64 15.24
C ALA A 206 -45.47 -10.67 14.03
N ARG A 207 -44.93 -10.81 12.81
CA ARG A 207 -45.73 -10.92 11.58
C ARG A 207 -46.55 -12.21 11.54
N ASP A 208 -45.94 -13.33 11.92
CA ASP A 208 -46.57 -14.65 11.82
C ASP A 208 -47.62 -14.87 12.94
N ALA A 209 -47.54 -14.11 14.04
CA ALA A 209 -48.55 -14.08 15.10
C ALA A 209 -49.76 -13.17 14.81
N ALA A 210 -49.73 -12.43 13.70
CA ALA A 210 -50.78 -11.50 13.29
C ALA A 210 -51.68 -12.05 12.15
N GLN A 211 -51.53 -13.34 11.81
CA GLN A 211 -52.40 -14.10 10.92
C GLN A 211 -53.24 -15.08 11.72
#